data_AF-A0A965CPP7-F1
#
_entry.id   AF-A0A965CPP7-F1
#
_cell.length_a   1.000
_cell.length_b   1.000
_cell.length_c   1.000
_cell.angle_alpha   90.00
_cell.angle_beta   90.00
_cell.angle_gamma   90.00
#
_symmetry.space_group_name_H-M   'P 1'
#
loop_
_entity.id
_entity.type
_entity.pdbx_description
1 polymer ?
#
loop_
_entity_poly.entity_id
_entity_poly.type
_entity_poly.pdbx_seq_one_letter_code
_entity_poly.pdbx_strand_id
1 'polypeptide(L)' 'MIEETLVLFQNIRNPSYDKSLKGYKKVGGFKALKKALKMKPEELVEVVKAS' A
#
# COMPACT_ATOMS: atom_id res chain seq x y z
N MET A 1 0.51 -13.52 -20.69
CA MET A 1 1.54 -12.56 -20.23
C MET A 1 1.22 -12.25 -18.78
N ILE A 2 2.15 -12.49 -17.85
CA ILE A 2 1.95 -12.13 -16.44
C ILE A 2 2.13 -10.61 -16.38
N GLU A 3 1.06 -9.90 -16.07
CA GLU A 3 1.08 -8.45 -15.91
C GLU A 3 1.99 -8.11 -14.71
N GLU A 4 3.06 -7.36 -14.94
CA GLU A 4 3.97 -6.96 -13.86
C GLU A 4 3.20 -6.10 -12.84
N THR A 5 3.06 -6.61 -11.61
CA THR A 5 2.43 -5.86 -10.53
C THR A 5 3.42 -4.83 -9.97
N LEU A 6 3.31 -3.59 -10.44
CA LEU A 6 4.19 -2.51 -10.00
C LEU A 6 3.67 -1.85 -8.71
N VAL A 7 3.79 -2.56 -7.59
CA VAL A 7 3.27 -2.13 -6.27
C VAL A 7 3.69 -0.70 -5.90
N LEU A 8 4.93 -0.30 -6.22
CA LEU A 8 5.46 1.05 -5.92
C LEU A 8 5.00 2.11 -6.94
N PHE A 9 4.90 1.76 -8.22
CA PHE A 9 4.67 2.73 -9.30
C PHE A 9 3.23 2.82 -9.77
N GLN A 10 2.34 1.92 -9.31
CA GLN A 10 0.93 1.84 -9.73
C GLN A 10 0.22 3.21 -9.69
N ASN A 11 0.44 3.99 -8.63
CA ASN A 11 -0.21 5.29 -8.48
C ASN A 11 0.50 6.39 -9.26
N ILE A 12 1.84 6.34 -9.36
CA ILE A 12 2.63 7.38 -10.04
C ILE A 12 2.43 7.32 -11.56
N ARG A 13 2.19 6.13 -12.12
CA ARG A 13 1.89 5.95 -13.54
C ARG A 13 0.50 6.45 -13.94
N ASN A 14 -0.40 6.68 -12.98
CA ASN A 14 -1.71 7.25 -13.25
C ASN A 14 -1.57 8.77 -13.50
N PRO A 15 -1.84 9.29 -14.71
CA PRO A 15 -1.72 10.72 -15.00
C PRO A 15 -2.66 11.59 -14.17
N SER A 16 -3.76 11.02 -13.67
CA SER A 16 -4.74 11.69 -12.82
C SER A 16 -4.36 11.68 -11.33
N TYR A 17 -3.24 11.06 -10.96
CA TYR A 17 -2.79 11.04 -9.57
C TYR A 17 -2.11 12.35 -9.19
N ASP A 18 -2.82 13.17 -8.41
CA ASP A 18 -2.42 14.54 -8.03
C ASP A 18 -1.26 14.61 -7.03
N LYS A 19 -0.76 13.47 -6.52
CA LYS A 19 0.35 13.32 -5.55
C LYS A 19 0.15 14.06 -4.21
N SER A 20 -1.00 14.67 -3.99
CA SER A 20 -1.33 15.32 -2.72
C SER A 20 -1.58 14.28 -1.64
N LEU A 21 -1.52 14.69 -0.35
CA LEU A 21 -1.94 13.81 0.74
C LEU A 21 -3.40 13.35 0.61
N LYS A 22 -4.26 14.18 0.02
CA LYS A 22 -5.66 13.83 -0.28
C LYS A 22 -5.74 12.76 -1.36
N GLY A 23 -4.98 12.93 -2.45
CA GLY A 23 -4.85 11.94 -3.51
C GLY A 23 -4.31 10.61 -3.00
N TYR A 24 -3.23 10.64 -2.21
CA TYR A 24 -2.62 9.46 -1.60
C TYR A 24 -3.63 8.68 -0.74
N LYS A 25 -4.40 9.37 0.10
CA LYS A 25 -5.47 8.75 0.91
C LYS A 25 -6.58 8.15 0.04
N LYS A 26 -6.98 8.81 -1.06
CA LYS A 26 -8.03 8.32 -1.97
C LYS A 26 -7.66 7.01 -2.66
N VAL A 27 -6.40 6.84 -3.04
CA VAL A 27 -5.90 5.62 -3.71
C VAL A 27 -5.46 4.51 -2.73
N GLY A 28 -5.88 4.60 -1.46
CA GLY A 28 -5.61 3.56 -0.45
C GLY A 28 -4.37 3.79 0.41
N GLY A 29 -3.69 4.93 0.28
CA GLY A 29 -2.58 5.32 1.15
C GLY A 29 -2.95 5.29 2.63
N PHE A 30 -2.00 4.86 3.47
CA PHE A 30 -2.17 4.63 4.92
C PHE A 30 -3.21 3.58 5.34
N LYS A 31 -3.93 2.92 4.42
CA LYS A 31 -4.91 1.87 4.77
C LYS A 31 -4.23 0.71 5.50
N ALA A 32 -3.09 0.25 4.98
CA ALA A 32 -2.28 -0.80 5.60
C ALA A 32 -1.68 -0.35 6.94
N LEU A 33 -1.24 0.91 7.06
CA LEU A 33 -0.69 1.46 8.30
C LEU A 33 -1.71 1.39 9.45
N LYS A 34 -2.97 1.78 9.20
CA LYS A 34 -4.04 1.70 10.21
C LYS A 34 -4.33 0.26 10.65
N LYS A 35 -4.16 -0.71 9.75
CA LYS A 35 -4.29 -2.14 10.07
C LYS A 35 -3.09 -2.60 10.92
N ALA A 36 -1.87 -2.29 10.50
CA ALA A 36 -0.64 -2.67 11.18
C ALA A 36 -0.57 -2.14 12.62
N LEU A 37 -0.99 -0.89 12.87
CA LEU A 37 -1.02 -0.30 14.22
C LEU A 37 -1.98 -1.00 15.20
N LYS A 38 -2.90 -1.85 14.71
CA LYS A 38 -3.82 -2.63 15.54
C LYS A 38 -3.34 -4.06 15.76
N MET A 39 -2.26 -4.48 15.09
CA MET A 39 -1.68 -5.81 15.22
C MET A 39 -0.60 -5.79 16.29
N LYS A 40 -0.36 -6.95 16.90
CA LYS A 40 0.85 -7.12 17.71
C LYS A 40 2.08 -7.18 16.80
N PRO A 41 3.26 -6.74 17.26
CA PRO A 41 4.48 -6.82 16.47
C PRO A 41 4.77 -8.21 15.92
N GLU A 42 4.52 -9.26 16.71
CA GLU A 42 4.79 -10.65 16.32
C GLU A 42 3.86 -11.10 15.19
N GLU A 43 2.57 -10.76 15.28
CA GLU A 43 1.59 -11.07 14.23
C GLU A 43 1.92 -10.38 12.91
N LEU A 44 2.43 -9.13 12.97
CA LEU A 44 2.86 -8.39 11.79
C LEU A 44 4.07 -9.07 11.13
N VAL A 45 5.03 -9.52 11.93
CA VAL A 45 6.23 -10.23 11.46
C VAL A 45 5.86 -11.53 10.75
N GLU A 46 4.96 -12.33 11.31
CA GLU A 46 4.53 -13.58 10.69
C GLU A 46 3.77 -13.35 9.38
N VAL A 47 2.96 -12.29 9.27
CA VAL A 47 2.29 -11.93 8.01
C VAL A 47 3.30 -11.60 6.91
N VAL A 48 4.39 -10.92 7.23
CA VAL A 48 5.43 -10.56 6.25
C VAL A 48 6.28 -11.79 5.86
N LYS A 49 6.53 -12.72 6.79
CA LYS A 49 7.25 -13.97 6.47
C LYS A 49 6.46 -14.90 5.55
N ALA A 50 5.12 -14.81 5.57
CA ALA A 50 4.24 -15.68 4.82
C ALA A 50 3.94 -15.21 3.38
N SER A 51 4.43 -14.02 2.98
CA SER A 51 4.24 -13.42 1.65
C SER A 51 5.44 -13.62 0.74
#